data_AF-N0ALR7-F1
#
_entry.id   AF-N0ALR7-F1
#
_cell.length_a   1.000
_cell.length_b   1.000
_cell.length_c   1.000
_cell.angle_alpha   90.00
_cell.angle_beta   90.00
_cell.angle_gamma   90.00
#
_symmetry.space_group_name_H-M   'P 1'
#
loop_
_entity.id
_entity.type
_entity.pdbx_description
1 polymer ?
#
loop_
_entity_poly.entity_id
_entity_poly.type
_entity_poly.pdbx_seq_one_letter_code
_entity_poly.pdbx_strand_id
1 'polypeptide(L)'
;MWADDDELEYKVKRTKFLSGAGCLIVGFILLVLIVVFTVSFSIKVYDKLTEDREMVVSKSPDQNQTIKVKVKGTLTFDDPTVVISYENYKIQRKVSNDRKSLNPSDISISWKNNEEATILLFGEKQAPEVIEFKVPNRGIKSNPFQVVQRELGFIPFEKSESPKHFNIVELRRNTYSKGMSSDYDKVPIEVYCGEVGSDLQKYGEFSGSDKYQMDFFLFTWDDEQHVTITARENNKNEAVDTMKIELK
;
A
#
# COMPACT_ATOMS: atom_id res chain seq x y z
N MET A 1 30.25 -36.78 77.21
CA MET A 1 30.25 -35.33 77.02
C MET A 1 29.13 -35.05 76.03
N TRP A 2 27.96 -34.73 76.57
CA TRP A 2 26.76 -34.44 75.78
C TRP A 2 26.97 -33.04 75.18
N ALA A 3 26.72 -32.86 73.89
CA ALA A 3 26.68 -31.52 73.32
C ALA A 3 25.50 -30.80 73.97
N ASP A 4 25.74 -29.67 74.63
CA ASP A 4 24.68 -28.88 75.25
C ASP A 4 23.65 -28.51 74.17
N ASP A 5 22.37 -28.74 74.46
CA ASP A 5 21.25 -28.55 73.52
C ASP A 5 21.24 -27.12 72.92
N ASP A 6 21.76 -26.15 73.67
CA ASP A 6 21.95 -24.75 73.25
C ASP A 6 22.94 -24.59 72.08
N GLU A 7 24.00 -25.41 72.01
CA GLU A 7 24.99 -25.37 70.93
C GLU A 7 24.41 -25.95 69.62
N LEU A 8 23.53 -26.95 69.75
CA LEU A 8 22.80 -27.55 68.63
C LEU A 8 21.74 -26.56 68.09
N GLU A 9 21.01 -25.88 68.97
CA GLU A 9 20.00 -24.89 68.59
C GLU A 9 20.64 -23.67 67.89
N TYR A 10 21.80 -23.21 68.36
CA TYR A 10 22.57 -22.14 67.72
C TYR A 10 23.04 -22.52 66.31
N LYS A 11 23.56 -23.74 66.12
CA LYS A 11 24.00 -24.23 64.79
C LYS A 11 22.83 -24.37 63.81
N VAL A 12 21.66 -24.79 64.28
CA VAL A 12 20.44 -24.91 63.45
C VAL A 12 19.87 -23.53 63.06
N LYS A 13 19.87 -22.53 63.96
CA LYS A 13 19.44 -21.16 63.64
C LYS A 13 20.38 -20.49 62.64
N ARG A 14 21.70 -20.65 62.80
CA ARG A 14 22.71 -20.09 61.88
C ARG A 14 22.63 -20.70 60.48
N THR A 15 22.44 -22.02 60.37
CA THR A 15 22.29 -22.69 59.07
C THR A 15 20.99 -22.32 58.35
N LYS A 16 19.88 -22.12 59.06
CA LYS A 16 18.62 -21.62 58.47
C LYS A 16 18.74 -20.17 57.96
N PHE A 17 19.47 -19.30 58.65
CA PHE A 17 19.69 -17.91 58.23
C PHE A 17 20.61 -17.80 57.01
N LEU A 18 21.71 -18.57 56.98
CA LEU A 18 22.61 -18.66 55.82
C LEU A 18 21.93 -19.32 54.60
N SER A 19 21.05 -20.30 54.81
CA SER A 19 20.26 -20.93 53.75
C SER A 19 19.22 -19.99 53.13
N GLY A 20 18.61 -19.10 53.91
CA GLY A 20 17.65 -18.09 53.40
C GLY A 20 18.32 -16.93 52.67
N ALA A 21 19.48 -16.45 53.17
CA ALA A 21 20.23 -15.37 52.54
C ALA A 21 20.85 -15.78 51.19
N GLY A 22 21.32 -17.02 51.05
CA GLY A 22 21.84 -17.54 49.78
C GLY A 22 20.77 -17.60 48.68
N CYS A 23 19.53 -17.97 49.02
CA CYS A 23 18.41 -17.99 48.08
C CYS A 23 17.99 -16.58 47.65
N LEU A 24 18.10 -15.58 48.54
CA LEU A 24 17.83 -14.17 48.20
C LEU A 24 18.90 -13.60 47.26
N ILE A 25 20.18 -13.94 47.46
CA ILE A 25 21.27 -13.51 46.57
C ILE A 25 21.12 -14.14 45.19
N VAL A 26 20.84 -15.45 45.12
CA VAL A 26 20.58 -16.13 43.84
C VAL A 26 19.35 -15.54 43.15
N GLY A 27 18.27 -15.29 43.88
CA GLY A 27 17.07 -14.65 43.36
C GLY A 27 17.35 -13.24 42.80
N PHE A 28 18.16 -12.44 43.50
CA PHE A 28 18.57 -11.12 43.03
C PHE A 28 19.42 -11.19 41.76
N ILE A 29 20.39 -12.11 41.69
CA ILE A 29 21.21 -12.31 40.49
C ILE A 29 20.34 -12.72 39.30
N LEU A 30 19.38 -13.61 39.51
CA LEU A 30 18.45 -14.07 38.48
C LEU A 30 17.56 -12.92 37.99
N LEU A 31 17.07 -12.07 38.90
CA LEU A 31 16.31 -10.87 38.57
C LEU A 31 17.13 -9.88 37.75
N VAL A 32 18.38 -9.62 38.13
CA VAL A 32 19.30 -8.76 37.37
C VAL A 32 19.54 -9.33 35.97
N LEU A 33 19.76 -10.64 35.83
CA LEU A 33 19.94 -11.28 34.52
C LEU A 33 18.69 -11.14 33.64
N ILE A 34 17.49 -11.31 34.21
CA ILE A 34 16.23 -11.11 33.49
C ILE A 34 16.10 -9.66 33.02
N VAL A 35 16.38 -8.68 33.88
CA VAL A 35 16.33 -7.25 33.53
C VAL A 35 17.34 -6.92 32.42
N VAL A 36 18.57 -7.40 32.53
CA VAL A 36 19.60 -7.18 31.50
C VAL A 36 19.17 -7.81 30.18
N PHE A 37 18.61 -9.02 30.20
CA PHE A 37 18.12 -9.70 29.01
C PHE A 37 16.94 -8.95 28.36
N THR A 38 15.94 -8.54 29.13
CA THR A 38 14.76 -7.84 28.60
C THR A 38 15.09 -6.47 28.04
N VAL A 39 15.98 -5.72 28.69
CA VAL A 39 16.48 -4.43 28.19
C VAL A 39 17.28 -4.63 26.90
N SER A 40 18.21 -5.60 26.89
CA SER A 40 19.02 -5.88 25.70
C SER A 40 18.18 -6.34 24.50
N PHE A 41 17.18 -7.19 24.76
CA PHE A 41 16.25 -7.63 23.72
C PHE A 41 15.38 -6.47 23.21
N SER A 42 14.85 -5.64 24.11
CA SER A 42 14.05 -4.46 23.77
C SER A 42 14.82 -3.47 22.88
N ILE A 43 16.09 -3.20 23.18
CA ILE A 43 16.95 -2.33 22.36
C ILE A 43 17.12 -2.92 20.96
N LYS A 44 17.42 -4.22 20.83
CA LYS A 44 17.58 -4.86 19.52
C LYS A 44 16.30 -4.82 18.68
N VAL A 45 15.15 -5.04 19.31
CA VAL A 45 13.86 -4.96 18.62
C VAL A 45 13.57 -3.52 18.21
N TYR A 46 13.85 -2.55 19.08
CA TYR A 46 13.69 -1.13 18.79
C TYR A 46 14.55 -0.68 17.61
N ASP A 47 15.83 -1.02 17.60
CA ASP A 47 16.75 -0.69 16.51
C ASP A 47 16.25 -1.27 15.19
N LYS A 48 15.86 -2.56 15.20
CA LYS A 48 15.34 -3.23 14.00
C LYS A 48 14.06 -2.61 13.45
N LEU A 49 13.16 -2.12 14.32
CA LEU A 49 11.90 -1.50 13.88
C LEU A 49 12.08 -0.07 13.39
N THR A 50 13.08 0.65 13.90
CA THR A 50 13.37 2.05 13.53
C THR A 50 14.35 2.20 12.38
N GLU A 51 15.01 1.11 11.98
CA GLU A 51 15.94 1.09 10.86
C GLU A 51 15.22 1.31 9.52
N ASP A 52 15.73 2.27 8.73
CA ASP A 52 15.26 2.50 7.37
C ASP A 52 15.68 1.34 6.45
N ARG A 53 14.70 0.72 5.79
CA ARG A 53 14.95 -0.39 4.88
C ARG A 53 15.09 0.10 3.45
N GLU A 54 16.20 -0.22 2.79
CA GLU A 54 16.36 0.04 1.37
C GLU A 54 15.47 -0.89 0.54
N MET A 55 14.72 -0.31 -0.40
CA MET A 55 13.77 -1.04 -1.24
C MET A 55 14.31 -1.23 -2.64
N VAL A 56 14.73 -0.13 -3.26
CA VAL A 56 15.13 -0.10 -4.67
C VAL A 56 16.23 0.93 -4.85
N VAL A 57 17.27 0.57 -5.60
CA VAL A 57 18.27 1.50 -6.13
C VAL A 57 18.26 1.34 -7.64
N SER A 58 17.90 2.41 -8.35
CA SER A 58 17.79 2.41 -9.80
C SER A 58 18.78 3.40 -10.41
N LYS A 59 19.53 2.95 -11.40
CA LYS A 59 20.51 3.75 -12.14
C LYS A 59 19.99 4.07 -13.54
N SER A 60 20.32 5.25 -14.05
CA SER A 60 20.06 5.60 -15.45
C SER A 60 20.77 4.64 -16.41
N PRO A 61 20.36 4.61 -17.70
CA PRO A 61 21.01 3.77 -18.71
C PRO A 61 22.52 3.97 -18.83
N ASP A 62 23.00 5.22 -18.72
CA ASP A 62 24.43 5.56 -18.69
C ASP A 62 25.09 5.42 -17.30
N GLN A 63 24.33 5.02 -16.28
CA GLN A 63 24.73 4.87 -14.89
C GLN A 63 25.19 6.13 -14.16
N ASN A 64 25.02 7.31 -14.76
CA ASN A 64 25.43 8.58 -14.14
C ASN A 64 24.46 9.06 -13.07
N GLN A 65 23.17 8.73 -13.21
CA GLN A 65 22.11 9.13 -12.29
C GLN A 65 21.65 7.96 -11.45
N THR A 66 21.36 8.20 -10.17
CA THR A 66 20.90 7.17 -9.24
C THR A 66 19.74 7.67 -8.39
N ILE A 67 18.60 6.99 -8.48
CA ILE A 67 17.43 7.18 -7.62
C ILE A 67 17.43 6.07 -6.58
N LYS A 68 17.27 6.41 -5.30
CA LYS A 68 17.18 5.46 -4.19
C LYS A 68 15.85 5.60 -3.48
N VAL A 69 15.22 4.46 -3.21
CA VAL A 69 13.95 4.38 -2.50
C VAL A 69 14.12 3.55 -1.25
N LYS A 70 13.70 4.12 -0.12
CA LYS A 70 13.74 3.48 1.20
C LYS A 70 12.37 3.54 1.85
N VAL A 71 12.05 2.58 2.70
CA VAL A 71 10.91 2.66 3.62
C VAL A 71 11.44 3.07 4.97
N LYS A 72 10.83 4.10 5.55
CA LYS A 72 11.21 4.61 6.86
C LYS A 72 10.84 3.58 7.94
N GLY A 73 11.78 3.28 8.83
CA GLY A 73 11.48 2.47 10.02
C GLY A 73 10.49 3.21 10.92
N THR A 74 9.48 2.51 11.44
CA THR A 74 8.49 3.10 12.34
C THR A 74 8.11 2.13 13.46
N LEU A 75 7.82 2.71 14.63
CA LEU A 75 7.28 2.01 15.79
C LEU A 75 5.75 2.00 15.80
N THR A 76 5.13 2.76 14.91
CA THR A 76 3.67 2.86 14.80
C THR A 76 3.12 1.81 13.85
N PHE A 77 1.91 1.32 14.11
CA PHE A 77 1.15 0.49 13.17
C PHE A 77 0.50 1.34 12.05
N ASP A 78 1.19 2.40 11.63
CA ASP A 78 0.71 3.26 10.55
C ASP A 78 1.09 2.67 9.19
N ASP A 79 0.40 3.14 8.16
CA ASP A 79 0.79 2.89 6.77
C ASP A 79 2.24 3.34 6.50
N PRO A 80 3.00 2.57 5.71
CA PRO A 80 4.43 2.78 5.48
C PRO A 80 4.70 4.12 4.79
N THR A 81 5.83 4.74 5.16
CA THR A 81 6.34 5.96 4.51
C THR A 81 7.54 5.63 3.65
N VAL A 82 7.45 5.94 2.36
CA VAL A 82 8.50 5.78 1.37
C VAL A 82 9.28 7.09 1.23
N VAL A 83 10.60 7.01 1.25
CA VAL A 83 11.53 8.11 1.01
C VAL A 83 12.24 7.85 -0.31
N ILE A 84 11.95 8.69 -1.31
CA ILE A 84 12.61 8.67 -2.61
C ILE A 84 13.66 9.77 -2.60
N SER A 85 14.88 9.44 -3.04
CA SER A 85 16.03 10.33 -2.98
C SER A 85 16.88 10.28 -4.24
N TYR A 86 17.40 11.45 -4.60
CA TYR A 86 18.37 11.65 -5.68
C TYR A 86 19.33 12.75 -5.21
N GLU A 87 20.62 12.45 -5.09
CA GLU A 87 21.63 13.34 -4.49
C GLU A 87 21.14 13.92 -3.14
N ASN A 88 20.99 15.25 -3.06
CA ASN A 88 20.52 15.97 -1.89
C ASN A 88 18.99 16.17 -1.87
N TYR A 89 18.28 15.78 -2.94
CA TYR A 89 16.84 15.91 -3.06
C TYR A 89 16.13 14.69 -2.48
N LYS A 90 15.03 14.93 -1.78
CA LYS A 90 14.20 13.89 -1.17
C LYS A 90 12.74 14.26 -1.27
N ILE A 91 11.89 13.27 -1.50
CA ILE A 91 10.43 13.36 -1.34
C ILE A 91 9.96 12.20 -0.48
N GLN A 92 9.02 12.47 0.42
CA GLN A 92 8.42 11.46 1.30
C GLN A 92 6.96 11.27 0.95
N ARG A 93 6.54 10.02 0.79
CA ARG A 93 5.17 9.64 0.42
C ARG A 93 4.66 8.56 1.36
N LYS A 94 3.44 8.75 1.87
CA LYS A 94 2.73 7.70 2.62
C LYS A 94 2.02 6.80 1.61
N VAL A 95 2.13 5.49 1.80
CA VAL A 95 1.56 4.49 0.89
C VAL A 95 0.52 3.68 1.66
N SER A 96 -0.74 3.71 1.23
CA SER A 96 -1.77 2.96 1.94
C SER A 96 -1.70 1.48 1.62
N ASN A 97 -1.33 0.67 2.62
CA ASN A 97 -1.03 -0.75 2.44
C ASN A 97 -1.60 -1.59 3.58
N ASP A 98 -2.73 -1.17 4.14
CA ASP A 98 -3.40 -1.83 5.28
C ASP A 98 -2.45 -2.10 6.46
N ARG A 99 -1.57 -1.14 6.76
CA ARG A 99 -0.55 -1.25 7.83
C ARG A 99 0.47 -2.38 7.62
N LYS A 100 0.49 -3.03 6.45
CA LYS A 100 1.51 -4.01 6.08
C LYS A 100 2.74 -3.30 5.55
N SER A 101 3.91 -3.87 5.80
CA SER A 101 5.15 -3.42 5.18
C SER A 101 5.09 -3.58 3.66
N LEU A 102 5.69 -2.64 2.92
CA LEU A 102 5.83 -2.75 1.47
C LEU A 102 6.82 -3.85 1.09
N ASN A 103 6.76 -4.32 -0.14
CA ASN A 103 7.76 -5.16 -0.77
C ASN A 103 8.48 -4.37 -1.89
N PRO A 104 9.69 -4.77 -2.29
CA PRO A 104 10.39 -4.12 -3.40
C PRO A 104 9.58 -4.10 -4.71
N SER A 105 8.70 -5.09 -4.93
CA SER A 105 7.78 -5.16 -6.07
C SER A 105 6.75 -4.04 -6.10
N ASP A 106 6.46 -3.41 -4.96
CA ASP A 106 5.45 -2.36 -4.85
C ASP A 106 6.00 -0.99 -5.28
N ILE A 107 7.26 -0.96 -5.73
CA ILE A 107 7.94 0.22 -6.23
C ILE A 107 8.53 -0.13 -7.59
N SER A 108 8.16 0.62 -8.62
CA SER A 108 8.75 0.49 -9.95
C SER A 108 9.41 1.79 -10.37
N ILE A 109 10.59 1.71 -10.98
CA ILE A 109 11.30 2.86 -11.53
C ILE A 109 11.68 2.52 -12.97
N SER A 110 11.13 3.28 -13.91
CA SER A 110 11.42 3.13 -15.35
C SER A 110 12.08 4.40 -15.87
N TRP A 111 13.29 4.26 -16.40
CA TRP A 111 14.01 5.35 -17.05
C TRP A 111 13.53 5.50 -18.49
N LYS A 112 13.14 6.72 -18.87
CA LYS A 112 12.82 7.06 -20.26
C LYS A 112 14.10 7.41 -21.03
N ASN A 113 15.03 8.08 -20.36
CA ASN A 113 16.37 8.42 -20.85
C ASN A 113 17.30 8.62 -19.64
N ASN A 114 18.47 9.23 -19.81
CA ASN A 114 19.42 9.43 -18.70
C ASN A 114 18.99 10.52 -17.71
N GLU A 115 18.02 11.36 -18.05
CA GLU A 115 17.62 12.53 -17.29
C GLU A 115 16.19 12.45 -16.77
N GLU A 116 15.35 11.59 -17.35
CA GLU A 116 13.94 11.44 -17.03
C GLU A 116 13.62 10.00 -16.61
N ALA A 117 12.91 9.87 -15.49
CA ALA A 117 12.37 8.60 -15.01
C ALA A 117 10.93 8.75 -14.53
N THR A 118 10.20 7.63 -14.53
CA THR A 118 8.89 7.51 -13.92
C THR A 118 8.98 6.53 -12.77
N ILE A 119 8.51 6.96 -11.60
CA ILE A 119 8.46 6.16 -10.38
C ILE A 119 6.98 5.86 -10.10
N LEU A 120 6.66 4.59 -9.89
CA LEU A 120 5.33 4.12 -9.51
C LEU A 120 5.38 3.56 -8.09
N LEU A 121 4.44 3.99 -7.25
CA LEU A 121 4.23 3.46 -5.91
C LEU A 121 2.88 2.76 -5.83
N PHE A 122 2.89 1.49 -5.44
CA PHE A 122 1.72 0.67 -5.25
C PHE A 122 1.46 0.43 -3.77
N GLY A 123 0.19 0.34 -3.38
CA GLY A 123 -0.22 -0.11 -2.06
C GLY A 123 -1.58 -0.78 -2.16
N GLU A 124 -1.88 -1.74 -1.30
CA GLU A 124 -3.09 -2.55 -1.37
C GLU A 124 -4.39 -1.72 -1.30
N LYS A 125 -4.37 -0.54 -0.66
CA LYS A 125 -5.55 0.33 -0.45
C LYS A 125 -5.41 1.69 -1.12
N GLN A 126 -4.61 1.78 -2.17
CA GLN A 126 -4.50 3.01 -2.96
C GLN A 126 -4.43 2.73 -4.45
N ALA A 127 -4.87 3.70 -5.26
CA ALA A 127 -4.44 3.73 -6.65
C ALA A 127 -2.91 3.88 -6.71
N PRO A 128 -2.27 3.40 -7.79
CA PRO A 128 -0.85 3.66 -7.98
C PRO A 128 -0.58 5.16 -7.95
N GLU A 129 0.53 5.57 -7.33
CA GLU A 129 0.99 6.96 -7.36
C GLU A 129 2.10 7.09 -8.41
N VAL A 130 2.00 8.07 -9.30
CA VAL A 130 3.04 8.36 -10.31
C VAL A 130 3.83 9.58 -9.87
N ILE A 131 5.15 9.43 -9.88
CA ILE A 131 6.10 10.50 -9.61
C ILE A 131 7.03 10.59 -10.80
N GLU A 132 6.98 11.73 -11.48
CA GLU A 132 7.94 12.07 -12.53
C GLU A 132 9.21 12.58 -11.90
N PHE A 133 10.34 12.07 -12.41
CA PHE A 133 11.67 12.54 -12.07
C PHE A 133 12.31 13.19 -13.28
N LYS A 134 12.87 14.39 -13.09
CA LYS A 134 13.72 15.07 -14.07
C LYS A 134 14.97 15.60 -13.39
N VAL A 135 16.14 15.31 -13.95
CA VAL A 135 17.42 15.84 -13.46
C VAL A 135 17.35 17.37 -13.47
N PRO A 136 17.67 18.04 -12.36
CA PRO A 136 17.57 19.49 -12.27
C PRO A 136 18.69 20.14 -13.08
N ASN A 137 18.35 21.19 -13.84
CA ASN A 137 19.34 21.98 -14.57
C ASN A 137 20.34 22.62 -13.60
N ARG A 138 21.63 22.58 -13.95
CA ARG A 138 22.70 23.21 -13.16
C ARG A 138 22.38 24.70 -12.93
N GLY A 139 22.28 25.10 -11.66
CA GLY A 139 22.00 26.49 -11.26
C GLY A 139 20.54 26.80 -10.93
N ILE A 140 19.59 25.91 -11.23
CA ILE A 140 18.18 26.07 -10.86
C ILE A 140 17.85 25.11 -9.71
N LYS A 141 17.46 25.65 -8.54
CA LYS A 141 16.98 24.86 -7.40
C LYS A 141 15.52 24.45 -7.60
N SER A 142 15.25 23.57 -8.56
CA SER A 142 13.94 22.93 -8.70
C SER A 142 13.95 21.55 -8.06
N ASN A 143 12.85 21.19 -7.37
CA ASN A 143 12.68 19.82 -6.89
C ASN A 143 12.57 18.89 -8.11
N PRO A 144 13.42 17.85 -8.24
CA PRO A 144 13.39 16.97 -9.40
C PRO A 144 12.19 16.00 -9.39
N PHE A 145 11.46 15.90 -8.29
CA PHE A 145 10.30 15.02 -8.14
C PHE A 145 9.00 15.80 -8.27
N GLN A 146 8.13 15.35 -9.17
CA GLN A 146 6.78 15.89 -9.35
C GLN A 146 5.76 14.76 -9.26
N VAL A 147 4.85 14.85 -8.28
CA VAL A 147 3.69 13.95 -8.21
C VAL A 147 2.71 14.37 -9.29
N VAL A 148 2.31 13.43 -10.15
CA VAL A 148 1.41 13.70 -11.27
C VAL A 148 0.22 12.75 -11.25
N GLN A 149 -0.90 13.23 -11.78
CA GLN A 149 -2.04 12.39 -12.11
C GLN A 149 -1.97 12.07 -13.60
N ARG A 150 -1.93 10.78 -13.91
CA ARG A 150 -1.97 10.24 -15.26
C ARG A 150 -3.00 9.13 -15.33
N GLU A 151 -3.61 8.98 -16.49
CA GLU A 151 -4.33 7.77 -16.82
C GLU A 151 -3.31 6.66 -17.08
N LEU A 152 -3.43 5.57 -16.33
CA LEU A 152 -2.56 4.39 -16.40
C LEU A 152 -3.11 3.33 -17.37
N GLY A 153 -4.32 3.55 -17.87
CA GLY A 153 -5.06 2.65 -18.74
C GLY A 153 -6.45 2.37 -18.18
N PHE A 154 -7.12 1.38 -18.74
CA PHE A 154 -8.46 0.97 -18.33
C PHE A 154 -8.51 -0.53 -18.07
N ILE A 155 -9.43 -0.94 -17.20
CA ILE A 155 -9.79 -2.33 -17.00
C ILE A 155 -11.22 -2.49 -17.52
N PRO A 156 -11.44 -3.25 -18.61
CA PRO A 156 -12.78 -3.69 -18.95
C PRO A 156 -13.19 -4.75 -17.92
N PHE A 157 -14.38 -4.62 -17.34
CA PHE A 157 -14.86 -5.56 -16.32
C PHE A 157 -16.20 -6.19 -16.67
N GLU A 158 -16.95 -5.59 -17.59
CA GLU A 158 -18.21 -6.15 -18.05
C GLU A 158 -18.46 -5.80 -19.51
N LYS A 159 -19.03 -6.75 -20.27
CA LYS A 159 -19.38 -6.55 -21.66
C LYS A 159 -20.65 -7.33 -22.02
N SER A 160 -21.37 -6.82 -23.00
CA SER A 160 -22.56 -7.47 -23.54
C SER A 160 -22.62 -7.25 -25.04
N GLU A 161 -22.96 -8.32 -25.77
CA GLU A 161 -23.10 -8.32 -27.22
C GLU A 161 -24.58 -8.35 -27.59
N SER A 162 -24.92 -7.75 -28.72
CA SER A 162 -26.27 -7.76 -29.26
C SER A 162 -26.74 -9.19 -29.59
N PRO A 163 -28.05 -9.46 -29.75
CA PRO A 163 -28.56 -10.82 -29.95
C PRO A 163 -27.95 -11.58 -31.15
N LYS A 164 -27.53 -10.87 -32.20
CA LYS A 164 -26.82 -11.45 -33.36
C LYS A 164 -25.31 -11.18 -33.35
N HIS A 165 -24.75 -10.65 -32.26
CA HIS A 165 -23.32 -10.40 -32.10
C HIS A 165 -22.73 -9.40 -33.11
N PHE A 166 -23.53 -8.44 -33.58
CA PHE A 166 -23.01 -7.36 -34.44
C PHE A 166 -22.42 -6.23 -33.61
N ASN A 167 -23.11 -5.87 -32.52
CA ASN A 167 -22.74 -4.76 -31.67
C ASN A 167 -22.30 -5.24 -30.29
N ILE A 168 -21.43 -4.47 -29.66
CA ILE A 168 -20.95 -4.71 -28.31
C ILE A 168 -20.99 -3.41 -27.50
N VAL A 169 -21.33 -3.57 -26.23
CA VAL A 169 -21.17 -2.55 -25.20
C VAL A 169 -20.23 -3.09 -24.13
N GLU A 170 -19.26 -2.27 -23.73
CA GLU A 170 -18.24 -2.61 -22.75
C GLU A 170 -18.16 -1.52 -21.67
N LEU A 171 -18.17 -1.94 -20.41
CA LEU A 171 -17.93 -1.09 -19.26
C LEU A 171 -16.46 -1.12 -18.89
N ARG A 172 -15.87 0.07 -18.83
CA ARG A 172 -14.46 0.28 -18.50
C ARG A 172 -14.33 1.12 -17.25
N ARG A 173 -13.35 0.78 -16.42
CA ARG A 173 -12.89 1.65 -15.34
C ARG A 173 -11.51 2.17 -15.69
N ASN A 174 -11.40 3.48 -15.85
CA ASN A 174 -10.10 4.12 -16.03
C ASN A 174 -9.32 4.05 -14.72
N THR A 175 -8.07 3.63 -14.81
CA THR A 175 -7.15 3.61 -13.69
C THR A 175 -6.34 4.89 -13.75
N TYR A 176 -6.49 5.77 -12.76
CA TYR A 176 -5.74 7.00 -12.66
C TYR A 176 -4.71 6.90 -11.55
N SER A 177 -3.56 7.55 -11.73
CA SER A 177 -2.54 7.62 -10.69
C SER A 177 -2.90 8.66 -9.62
N LYS A 178 -3.88 8.33 -8.78
CA LYS A 178 -4.40 9.25 -7.76
C LYS A 178 -3.70 9.12 -6.40
N GLY A 179 -2.84 8.11 -6.21
CA GLY A 179 -2.22 7.82 -4.92
C GLY A 179 -3.26 7.61 -3.81
N MET A 180 -2.98 8.11 -2.61
CA MET A 180 -3.83 8.00 -1.42
C MET A 180 -5.06 8.94 -1.43
N SER A 181 -5.59 9.30 -2.61
CA SER A 181 -6.76 10.16 -2.74
C SER A 181 -8.04 9.46 -2.26
N SER A 182 -8.85 10.17 -1.48
CA SER A 182 -10.18 9.72 -1.01
C SER A 182 -11.19 9.49 -2.15
N ASP A 183 -10.88 9.92 -3.37
CA ASP A 183 -11.77 9.79 -4.54
C ASP A 183 -11.48 8.53 -5.36
N TYR A 184 -10.78 7.53 -4.79
CA TYR A 184 -10.59 6.22 -5.41
C TYR A 184 -11.94 5.57 -5.75
N ASP A 185 -12.92 5.66 -4.84
CA ASP A 185 -14.26 5.10 -5.02
C ASP A 185 -15.17 5.97 -5.93
N LYS A 186 -14.71 7.15 -6.34
CA LYS A 186 -15.46 8.09 -7.20
C LYS A 186 -15.05 8.08 -8.66
N VAL A 187 -14.25 7.09 -9.09
CA VAL A 187 -13.86 6.99 -10.50
C VAL A 187 -15.10 6.62 -11.32
N PRO A 188 -15.47 7.41 -12.34
CA PRO A 188 -16.64 7.10 -13.15
C PRO A 188 -16.45 5.80 -13.92
N ILE A 189 -17.56 5.11 -14.15
CA ILE A 189 -17.60 3.91 -14.99
C ILE A 189 -17.96 4.36 -16.39
N GLU A 190 -17.03 4.18 -17.33
CA GLU A 190 -17.21 4.63 -18.69
C GLU A 190 -17.85 3.54 -19.54
N VAL A 191 -18.77 3.94 -20.41
CA VAL A 191 -19.49 3.06 -21.31
C VAL A 191 -18.94 3.23 -22.71
N TYR A 192 -18.45 2.15 -23.30
CA TYR A 192 -17.91 2.11 -24.66
C TYR A 192 -18.78 1.22 -25.54
N CYS A 193 -18.94 1.60 -26.80
CA CYS A 193 -19.75 0.85 -27.75
C CYS A 193 -19.15 0.84 -29.15
N GLY A 194 -19.51 -0.16 -29.95
CA GLY A 194 -19.09 -0.31 -31.33
C GLY A 194 -19.46 -1.67 -31.91
N GLU A 195 -18.94 -1.96 -33.10
CA GLU A 195 -19.08 -3.27 -33.72
C GLU A 195 -18.16 -4.28 -33.03
N VAL A 196 -18.56 -5.55 -33.02
CA VAL A 196 -17.72 -6.62 -32.47
C VAL A 196 -16.41 -6.70 -33.27
N GLY A 197 -15.29 -6.51 -32.57
CA GLY A 197 -13.94 -6.54 -33.16
C GLY A 197 -13.42 -5.19 -33.68
N SER A 198 -14.21 -4.11 -33.56
CA SER A 198 -13.76 -2.75 -33.88
C SER A 198 -13.16 -2.03 -32.66
N ASP A 199 -12.52 -0.89 -32.90
CA ASP A 199 -12.15 0.04 -31.83
C ASP A 199 -13.41 0.69 -31.24
N LEU A 200 -13.73 0.38 -29.98
CA LEU A 200 -14.91 0.89 -29.30
C LEU A 200 -14.78 2.38 -28.97
N GLN A 201 -15.87 3.13 -29.14
CA GLN A 201 -15.92 4.56 -28.87
C GLN A 201 -16.65 4.82 -27.54
N LYS A 202 -16.21 5.83 -26.79
CA LYS A 202 -16.87 6.25 -25.55
C LYS A 202 -18.26 6.80 -25.88
N TYR A 203 -19.29 6.20 -25.30
CA TYR A 203 -20.68 6.65 -25.41
C TYR A 203 -21.07 7.59 -24.25
N GLY A 204 -20.70 7.23 -23.02
CA GLY A 204 -21.10 7.95 -21.82
C GLY A 204 -20.38 7.46 -20.57
N GLU A 205 -20.82 7.90 -19.40
CA GLU A 205 -20.27 7.47 -18.12
C GLU A 205 -21.32 7.49 -17.00
N PHE A 206 -21.21 6.55 -16.07
CA PHE A 206 -21.90 6.58 -14.78
C PHE A 206 -21.00 7.29 -13.77
N SER A 207 -21.54 8.32 -13.10
CA SER A 207 -20.79 9.04 -12.06
C SER A 207 -20.63 8.17 -10.81
N GLY A 208 -19.39 7.94 -10.39
CA GLY A 208 -19.10 7.28 -9.10
C GLY A 208 -19.60 8.16 -7.96
N SER A 209 -20.69 7.76 -7.29
CA SER A 209 -21.19 8.46 -6.11
C SER A 209 -20.77 7.72 -4.85
N ASP A 210 -20.50 8.46 -3.78
CA ASP A 210 -20.16 7.96 -2.42
C ASP A 210 -21.14 6.90 -1.87
N LYS A 211 -22.33 6.77 -2.48
CA LYS A 211 -23.39 5.87 -2.04
C LYS A 211 -23.42 4.51 -2.73
N TYR A 212 -22.72 4.32 -3.85
CA TYR A 212 -22.91 3.13 -4.67
C TYR A 212 -21.57 2.52 -5.08
N GLN A 213 -21.17 1.45 -4.40
CA GLN A 213 -20.34 0.43 -5.04
C GLN A 213 -21.24 -0.20 -6.11
N MET A 214 -21.14 0.31 -7.35
CA MET A 214 -21.86 -0.25 -8.48
C MET A 214 -21.24 -1.60 -8.82
N ASP A 215 -21.64 -2.62 -8.07
CA ASP A 215 -21.12 -3.98 -8.19
C ASP A 215 -21.83 -4.77 -9.30
N PHE A 216 -23.00 -4.29 -9.76
CA PHE A 216 -23.86 -5.00 -10.71
C PHE A 216 -24.43 -4.08 -11.80
N PHE A 217 -24.16 -4.45 -13.04
CA PHE A 217 -24.79 -3.88 -14.23
C PHE A 217 -25.65 -4.93 -14.91
N LEU A 218 -26.81 -4.52 -15.42
CA LEU A 218 -27.66 -5.36 -16.24
C LEU A 218 -27.80 -4.75 -17.62
N PHE A 219 -27.50 -5.54 -18.64
CA PHE A 219 -27.69 -5.19 -20.04
C PHE A 219 -28.98 -5.81 -20.55
N THR A 220 -29.88 -4.99 -21.06
CA THR A 220 -31.11 -5.43 -21.71
C THR A 220 -31.11 -4.93 -23.14
N TRP A 221 -30.91 -5.84 -24.09
CA TRP A 221 -31.00 -5.54 -25.51
C TRP A 221 -32.46 -5.64 -25.95
N ASP A 222 -32.99 -4.54 -26.50
CA ASP A 222 -34.33 -4.50 -27.09
C ASP A 222 -34.27 -5.03 -28.54
N ASP A 223 -33.17 -4.77 -29.25
CA ASP A 223 -32.83 -5.30 -30.57
C ASP A 223 -31.31 -5.26 -30.82
N GLU A 224 -30.85 -5.21 -32.09
CA GLU A 224 -29.42 -5.17 -32.42
C GLU A 224 -28.74 -3.82 -32.16
N GLN A 225 -29.52 -2.74 -32.10
CA GLN A 225 -29.05 -1.36 -32.02
C GLN A 225 -29.39 -0.71 -30.69
N HIS A 226 -30.44 -1.19 -30.01
CA HIS A 226 -30.93 -0.59 -28.77
C HIS A 226 -30.59 -1.45 -27.56
N VAL A 227 -29.88 -0.85 -26.61
CA VAL A 227 -29.55 -1.48 -25.33
C VAL A 227 -29.73 -0.52 -24.18
N THR A 228 -30.28 -1.07 -23.10
CA THR A 228 -30.43 -0.39 -21.82
C THR A 228 -29.46 -1.01 -20.81
N ILE A 229 -28.59 -0.18 -20.22
CA ILE A 229 -27.73 -0.55 -19.09
C ILE A 229 -28.37 -0.04 -17.82
N THR A 230 -28.63 -0.92 -16.85
CA THR A 230 -29.14 -0.56 -15.53
C THR A 230 -28.07 -0.83 -14.47
N ALA A 231 -27.65 0.20 -13.75
CA ALA A 231 -26.77 0.09 -12.60
C ALA A 231 -27.60 -0.20 -11.33
N ARG A 232 -27.16 -1.17 -10.51
CA ARG A 232 -27.85 -1.59 -9.28
C ARG A 232 -26.91 -1.61 -8.08
N GLU A 233 -27.48 -1.43 -6.89
CA GLU A 233 -26.75 -1.55 -5.63
C GLU A 233 -26.85 -2.98 -5.09
N ASN A 234 -25.75 -3.55 -4.59
CA ASN A 234 -25.67 -4.93 -4.11
C ASN A 234 -26.71 -5.27 -3.01
N ASN A 235 -27.11 -4.28 -2.21
CA ASN A 235 -28.06 -4.45 -1.09
C ASN A 235 -29.53 -4.15 -1.43
N LYS A 236 -29.85 -3.69 -2.64
CA LYS A 236 -31.22 -3.36 -3.05
C LYS A 236 -31.42 -3.72 -4.52
N ASN A 237 -32.46 -4.49 -4.82
CA ASN A 237 -32.91 -4.74 -6.20
C ASN A 237 -33.46 -3.48 -6.92
N GLU A 238 -33.13 -2.29 -6.44
CA GLU A 238 -33.57 -1.01 -6.99
C GLU A 238 -32.54 -0.52 -8.02
N ALA A 239 -33.04 -0.04 -9.15
CA ALA A 239 -32.21 0.61 -10.16
C ALA A 239 -31.71 1.95 -9.60
N VAL A 240 -30.39 2.13 -9.61
CA VAL A 240 -29.74 3.36 -9.14
C VAL A 240 -29.61 4.36 -10.29
N ASP A 241 -29.25 3.86 -11.46
CA ASP A 241 -29.11 4.66 -12.67
C ASP A 241 -29.39 3.80 -13.91
N THR A 242 -29.77 4.42 -15.01
CA THR A 242 -30.09 3.72 -16.27
C THR A 242 -29.65 4.54 -17.46
N MET A 243 -28.89 3.91 -18.36
CA MET A 243 -28.43 4.50 -19.60
C MET A 243 -29.04 3.75 -20.79
N LYS A 244 -29.70 4.49 -21.68
CA LYS A 244 -30.20 3.96 -22.96
C LYS A 244 -29.23 4.33 -24.07
N ILE A 245 -28.92 3.35 -24.89
CA ILE A 245 -27.92 3.44 -25.95
C ILE A 245 -28.56 3.02 -27.26
N GLU A 246 -28.40 3.88 -28.26
CA GLU A 246 -28.79 3.62 -29.63
C GLU A 246 -27.53 3.60 -30.49
N LEU A 247 -27.21 2.42 -31.01
CA LEU A 247 -26.05 2.14 -31.84
C LEU A 247 -26.45 2.29 -33.31
N LYS A 248 -25.53 2.80 -34.12
CA LYS A 248 -25.74 2.98 -35.55
C LYS A 248 -25.41 1.70 -36.30
#